data_AF-A0A3M1JAL7-F1
#
_entry.id   AF-A0A3M1JAL7-F1
#
_cell.length_a   1.000
_cell.length_b   1.000
_cell.length_c   1.000
_cell.angle_alpha   90.00
_cell.angle_beta   90.00
_cell.angle_gamma   90.00
#
_symmetry.space_group_name_H-M   'P 1'
#
loop_
_entity.id
_entity.type
_entity.pdbx_description
1 polymer ?
#
loop_
_entity_poly.entity_id
_entity_poly.type
_entity_poly.pdbx_seq_one_letter_code
_entity_poly.pdbx_strand_id
1 'polypeptide(L)'
;FRDFQENQRKKDGTALCAADGKPLTHAAGLVFCNTTAPITRIKDLAMELADFCKARVSRDGQNIGRRRDSAAVLALESFDHLGCSVEAYLEQRFPARPEPGHFVLEPEQWQALRCFARILRKKEFPRRQLRRLAAAVHDSGQSGVQDVLRTIWREFDWFDEAWEETASTIEQNAAFVLLEELWDYFTLCDWEEPGTESAAAVASGADAEAMA
;
A
#
# COMPACT_ATOMS: atom_id res chain seq x y z
N PHE A 1 2.76 2.54 12.63
CA PHE A 1 2.88 1.12 12.22
C PHE A 1 3.96 0.37 13.01
N ARG A 2 5.19 0.89 13.18
CA ARG A 2 6.17 0.28 14.11
C ARG A 2 5.65 0.28 15.55
N ASP A 3 5.09 1.40 16.04
CA ASP A 3 4.42 1.47 17.35
C ASP A 3 3.23 0.49 17.49
N PHE A 4 2.63 0.07 16.38
CA PHE A 4 1.57 -0.94 16.39
C PHE A 4 2.16 -2.35 16.53
N GLN A 5 3.27 -2.66 15.84
CA GLN A 5 4.01 -3.91 16.00
C GLN A 5 4.78 -3.99 17.34
N GLU A 6 5.25 -2.86 17.88
CA GLU A 6 5.98 -2.77 19.15
C GLU A 6 5.03 -2.92 20.35
N ASN A 7 3.83 -2.37 20.28
CA ASN A 7 2.79 -2.56 21.31
C ASN A 7 2.20 -3.98 21.35
N GLN A 8 2.49 -4.83 20.36
CA GLN A 8 1.97 -6.20 20.24
C GLN A 8 2.89 -7.26 20.85
N ARG A 9 4.11 -6.89 21.25
CA ARG A 9 4.95 -7.77 22.06
C ARG A 9 4.45 -7.69 23.50
N LYS A 10 4.13 -8.85 24.11
CA LYS A 10 4.29 -8.96 25.58
C LYS A 10 5.67 -8.42 25.95
N LYS A 11 5.88 -7.98 27.19
CA LYS A 11 7.21 -7.61 27.72
C LYS A 11 8.33 -8.63 27.39
N ASP A 12 7.96 -9.84 26.97
CA ASP A 12 8.82 -10.98 26.67
C ASP A 12 8.98 -11.29 25.16
N GLY A 13 8.47 -10.45 24.25
CA GLY A 13 8.73 -10.58 22.80
C GLY A 13 8.00 -11.69 22.05
N THR A 14 7.07 -12.40 22.69
CA THR A 14 6.28 -13.49 22.07
C THR A 14 5.12 -12.94 21.24
N ALA A 15 4.97 -13.44 20.01
CA ALA A 15 3.83 -13.14 19.15
C ALA A 15 2.52 -13.55 19.81
N LEU A 16 1.44 -12.79 19.60
CA LEU A 16 0.12 -13.20 20.04
C LEU A 16 -0.30 -14.43 19.25
N CYS A 17 -0.63 -15.52 19.94
CA CYS A 17 -1.09 -16.75 19.32
C CYS A 17 -2.57 -17.00 19.63
N ALA A 18 -3.28 -17.58 18.66
CA ALA A 18 -4.59 -18.17 18.87
C ALA A 18 -4.53 -19.39 19.80
N ALA A 19 -5.69 -19.88 20.22
CA ALA A 19 -5.80 -21.06 21.09
C ALA A 19 -5.21 -22.34 20.45
N ASP A 20 -5.08 -22.41 19.13
CA ASP A 20 -4.42 -23.49 18.40
C ASP A 20 -2.90 -23.29 18.24
N GLY A 21 -2.32 -22.28 18.91
CA GLY A 21 -0.89 -21.98 18.90
C GLY A 21 -0.40 -21.19 17.68
N LYS A 22 -1.26 -20.91 16.70
CA LYS A 22 -0.87 -20.16 15.50
C LYS A 22 -0.76 -18.66 15.79
N PRO A 23 0.22 -17.95 15.21
CA PRO A 23 0.31 -16.50 15.35
C PRO A 23 -0.95 -15.83 14.80
N LEU A 24 -1.44 -14.83 15.52
CA LEU A 24 -2.54 -13.99 15.10
C LEU A 24 -2.06 -13.00 14.03
N THR A 25 -2.90 -12.79 13.03
CA THR A 25 -2.71 -11.83 11.95
C THR A 25 -3.79 -10.77 12.00
N HIS A 26 -3.48 -9.59 11.47
CA HIS A 26 -4.34 -8.42 11.54
C HIS A 26 -4.75 -7.95 10.14
N ALA A 27 -6.01 -7.52 10.04
CA ALA A 27 -6.54 -6.87 8.86
C ALA A 27 -7.02 -5.48 9.27
N ALA A 28 -6.57 -4.45 8.56
CA ALA A 28 -6.95 -3.06 8.82
C ALA A 28 -7.56 -2.42 7.56
N GLY A 29 -8.54 -1.56 7.78
CA GLY A 29 -9.04 -0.63 6.77
C GLY A 29 -8.71 0.79 7.20
N LEU A 30 -8.06 1.56 6.34
CA LEU A 30 -7.65 2.93 6.61
C LEU A 30 -8.38 3.88 5.67
N VAL A 31 -9.04 4.88 6.23
CA VAL A 31 -9.75 5.91 5.46
C VAL A 31 -9.16 7.26 5.81
N PHE A 32 -8.57 7.92 4.82
CA PHE A 32 -8.12 9.30 4.90
C PHE A 32 -9.24 10.19 4.37
N CYS A 33 -9.66 11.19 5.14
CA CYS A 33 -10.77 12.05 4.78
C CYS A 33 -10.65 13.43 5.44
N ASN A 34 -11.45 14.38 4.96
CA ASN A 34 -11.56 15.71 5.56
C ASN A 34 -12.29 15.64 6.92
N THR A 35 -11.96 16.54 7.84
CA THR A 35 -12.48 16.61 9.21
C THR A 35 -14.00 16.77 9.31
N THR A 36 -14.67 17.22 8.25
CA THR A 36 -16.13 17.38 8.20
C THR A 36 -16.87 16.12 7.74
N ALA A 37 -16.15 15.02 7.49
CA ALA A 37 -16.72 13.74 7.08
C ALA A 37 -17.68 13.16 8.14
N PRO A 38 -18.86 12.62 7.75
CA PRO A 38 -19.74 11.89 8.66
C PRO A 38 -19.06 10.64 9.21
N ILE A 39 -18.83 10.59 10.52
CA ILE A 39 -18.08 9.52 11.20
C ILE A 39 -18.67 8.12 10.97
N THR A 40 -19.99 8.01 10.88
CA THR A 40 -20.68 6.73 10.64
C THR A 40 -20.28 6.16 9.28
N ARG A 41 -20.25 6.99 8.23
CA ARG A 41 -19.85 6.57 6.89
C ARG A 41 -18.38 6.18 6.82
N ILE A 42 -17.50 6.94 7.48
CA ILE A 42 -16.07 6.61 7.56
C ILE A 42 -15.88 5.26 8.23
N LYS A 43 -16.59 5.01 9.33
CA LYS A 43 -16.52 3.75 10.07
C LYS A 43 -16.96 2.58 9.18
N ASP A 44 -18.08 2.72 8.49
CA ASP A 44 -18.60 1.68 7.61
C ASP A 44 -17.60 1.36 6.48
N LEU A 45 -17.05 2.40 5.83
CA LEU A 45 -16.01 2.24 4.80
C LEU A 45 -14.74 1.58 5.35
N ALA A 46 -14.25 1.99 6.52
CA ALA A 46 -13.08 1.38 7.13
C ALA A 46 -13.31 -0.09 7.50
N MET A 47 -14.52 -0.44 7.94
CA MET A 47 -14.91 -1.84 8.18
C MET A 47 -14.96 -2.64 6.89
N GLU A 48 -15.58 -2.10 5.82
CA GLU A 48 -15.61 -2.74 4.50
C GLU A 48 -14.19 -3.00 3.97
N LEU A 49 -13.30 -2.01 4.06
CA LEU A 49 -11.89 -2.16 3.69
C LEU A 49 -11.17 -3.24 4.51
N ALA A 50 -11.41 -3.31 5.82
CA ALA A 50 -10.85 -4.35 6.67
C ALA A 50 -11.40 -5.75 6.29
N ASP A 51 -12.66 -5.83 5.89
CA ASP A 51 -13.27 -7.07 5.44
C ASP A 51 -12.73 -7.51 4.06
N PHE A 52 -12.40 -6.58 3.16
CA PHE A 52 -11.65 -6.88 1.93
C PHE A 52 -10.31 -7.55 2.21
N CYS A 53 -9.55 -7.05 3.19
CA CYS A 53 -8.30 -7.68 3.61
C CYS A 53 -8.52 -9.12 4.11
N LYS A 54 -9.58 -9.36 4.88
CA LYS A 54 -9.90 -10.70 5.42
C LYS A 54 -10.40 -11.68 4.36
N ALA A 55 -11.07 -11.19 3.33
CA ALA A 55 -11.71 -11.98 2.28
C ALA A 55 -10.77 -12.33 1.12
N ARG A 56 -9.49 -11.93 1.17
CA ARG A 56 -8.53 -12.14 0.08
C ARG A 56 -8.36 -13.62 -0.25
N VAL A 57 -8.64 -14.01 -1.48
CA VAL A 57 -8.50 -15.39 -1.98
C VAL A 57 -7.36 -15.45 -3.00
N SER A 58 -6.56 -16.52 -2.99
CA SER A 58 -5.50 -16.79 -3.97
C SER A 58 -6.11 -17.08 -5.33
N ARG A 59 -5.27 -17.02 -6.38
CA ARG A 59 -5.63 -17.52 -7.71
C ARG A 59 -6.13 -18.97 -7.71
N ASP A 60 -5.71 -19.77 -6.71
CA ASP A 60 -6.11 -21.16 -6.53
C ASP A 60 -7.37 -21.33 -5.65
N GLY A 61 -8.07 -20.24 -5.32
CA GLY A 61 -9.27 -20.29 -4.50
C GLY A 61 -9.03 -20.45 -3.00
N GLN A 62 -7.78 -20.36 -2.52
CA GLN A 62 -7.47 -20.44 -1.09
C GLN A 62 -7.56 -19.09 -0.39
N ASN A 63 -8.18 -19.03 0.77
CA ASN A 63 -8.25 -17.79 1.54
C ASN A 63 -6.84 -17.38 2.04
N ILE A 64 -6.23 -16.38 1.40
CA ILE A 64 -4.92 -15.80 1.77
C ILE A 64 -5.09 -14.77 2.89
N GLY A 65 -6.23 -14.09 2.95
CA GLY A 65 -6.49 -12.89 3.76
C GLY A 65 -6.38 -13.03 5.28
N ARG A 66 -6.09 -14.24 5.80
CA ARG A 66 -5.81 -14.50 7.21
C ARG A 66 -4.37 -14.97 7.50
N ARG A 67 -3.52 -15.11 6.48
CA ARG A 67 -2.16 -15.64 6.66
C ARG A 67 -1.12 -14.58 6.96
N ARG A 68 -1.41 -13.30 6.72
CA ARG A 68 -0.48 -12.18 6.93
C ARG A 68 -1.21 -10.95 7.42
N ASP A 69 -0.46 -10.07 8.07
CA ASP A 69 -0.93 -8.72 8.35
C ASP A 69 -1.19 -7.99 7.03
N SER A 70 -2.27 -7.23 6.95
CA SER A 70 -2.61 -6.48 5.74
C SER A 70 -3.43 -5.24 6.06
N ALA A 71 -3.30 -4.22 5.22
CA ALA A 71 -4.15 -3.05 5.31
C ALA A 71 -4.62 -2.59 3.92
N ALA A 72 -5.90 -2.25 3.84
CA ALA A 72 -6.50 -1.62 2.68
C ALA A 72 -6.70 -0.13 2.94
N VAL A 73 -6.46 0.69 1.93
CA VAL A 73 -6.49 2.16 2.09
C VAL A 73 -7.34 2.84 1.06
N LEU A 74 -8.04 3.86 1.54
CA LEU A 74 -8.80 4.78 0.72
C LEU A 74 -8.54 6.21 1.18
N ALA A 75 -8.18 7.09 0.24
CA ALA A 75 -8.23 8.53 0.48
C ALA A 75 -9.48 9.10 -0.20
N LEU A 76 -10.25 9.87 0.57
CA LEU A 76 -11.46 10.55 0.13
C LEU A 76 -11.15 12.03 0.01
N GLU A 77 -10.80 12.47 -1.20
CA GLU A 77 -10.56 13.90 -1.50
C GLU A 77 -11.88 14.70 -1.52
N SER A 78 -12.99 14.09 -1.97
CA SER A 78 -14.32 14.71 -1.95
C SER A 78 -15.38 13.78 -1.35
N PHE A 79 -16.43 14.40 -0.79
CA PHE A 79 -17.53 13.72 -0.12
C PHE A 79 -18.62 13.20 -1.04
N ASP A 80 -18.50 13.43 -2.36
CA ASP A 80 -19.53 13.11 -3.34
C ASP A 80 -19.80 11.59 -3.43
N HIS A 81 -18.87 10.78 -2.93
CA HIS A 81 -18.97 9.32 -2.92
C HIS A 81 -19.47 8.74 -1.58
N LEU A 82 -19.72 9.57 -0.57
CA LEU A 82 -20.22 9.12 0.74
C LEU A 82 -21.65 8.58 0.62
N GLY A 83 -21.78 7.26 0.48
CA GLY A 83 -23.06 6.60 0.28
C GLY A 83 -23.00 5.41 -0.66
N CYS A 84 -21.96 5.33 -1.48
CA CYS A 84 -21.68 4.18 -2.33
C CYS A 84 -20.87 3.13 -1.56
N SER A 85 -20.99 1.84 -1.95
CA SER A 85 -20.10 0.79 -1.43
C SER A 85 -18.66 1.05 -1.88
N VAL A 86 -17.68 0.50 -1.15
CA VAL A 86 -16.26 0.56 -1.57
C VAL A 86 -16.09 0.01 -2.99
N GLU A 87 -16.79 -1.06 -3.35
CA GLU A 87 -16.74 -1.64 -4.70
C GLU A 87 -17.24 -0.63 -5.76
N ALA A 88 -18.39 0.00 -5.54
CA ALA A 88 -18.92 1.01 -6.46
C ALA A 88 -18.00 2.24 -6.57
N TYR A 89 -17.37 2.65 -5.46
CA TYR A 89 -16.34 3.69 -5.50
C TYR A 89 -15.16 3.28 -6.36
N LEU A 90 -14.62 2.07 -6.16
CA LEU A 90 -13.49 1.56 -6.92
C LEU A 90 -13.83 1.40 -8.41
N GLU A 91 -15.04 0.97 -8.75
CA GLU A 91 -15.50 0.89 -10.15
C GLU A 91 -15.59 2.27 -10.80
N GLN A 92 -16.13 3.26 -10.09
CA GLN A 92 -16.24 4.63 -10.60
C GLN A 92 -14.86 5.27 -10.75
N ARG A 93 -13.98 5.06 -9.77
CA ARG A 93 -12.66 5.67 -9.68
C ARG A 93 -11.61 4.92 -10.49
N PHE A 94 -11.83 3.66 -10.84
CA PHE A 94 -10.90 2.85 -11.61
C PHE A 94 -11.67 2.00 -12.65
N PRO A 95 -12.06 2.59 -13.79
CA PRO A 95 -12.86 1.91 -14.81
C PRO A 95 -12.12 0.73 -15.45
N ALA A 96 -10.79 0.73 -15.45
CA ALA A 96 -9.96 -0.41 -15.83
C ALA A 96 -10.00 -1.58 -14.81
N ARG A 97 -10.74 -1.45 -13.70
CA ARG A 97 -10.96 -2.46 -12.65
C ARG A 97 -9.67 -3.14 -12.19
N PRO A 98 -8.74 -2.43 -11.52
CA PRO A 98 -7.72 -3.11 -10.75
C PRO A 98 -8.43 -4.07 -9.79
N GLU A 99 -7.95 -5.32 -9.74
CA GLU A 99 -8.47 -6.30 -8.77
C GLU A 99 -8.49 -5.65 -7.37
N PRO A 100 -9.56 -5.80 -6.57
CA PRO A 100 -9.67 -5.18 -5.24
C PRO A 100 -8.45 -5.48 -4.34
N GLY A 101 -7.79 -6.62 -4.58
CA GLY A 101 -6.54 -7.00 -3.92
C GLY A 101 -5.38 -6.02 -4.15
N HIS A 102 -5.40 -5.16 -5.16
CA HIS A 102 -4.35 -4.19 -5.41
C HIS A 102 -4.34 -3.01 -4.42
N PHE A 103 -5.45 -2.75 -3.73
CA PHE A 103 -5.50 -1.74 -2.66
C PHE A 103 -5.15 -2.33 -1.29
N VAL A 104 -4.92 -3.65 -1.22
CA VAL A 104 -4.51 -4.37 -0.02
C VAL A 104 -3.00 -4.53 -0.02
N LEU A 105 -2.34 -3.81 0.88
CA LEU A 105 -0.89 -3.84 1.04
C LEU A 105 -0.47 -4.64 2.28
N GLU A 106 0.49 -5.53 2.07
CA GLU A 106 1.23 -6.24 3.12
C GLU A 106 2.33 -5.34 3.71
N PRO A 107 2.90 -5.65 4.91
CA PRO A 107 3.89 -4.81 5.57
C PRO A 107 5.10 -4.45 4.69
N GLU A 108 5.58 -5.41 3.90
CA GLU A 108 6.72 -5.23 2.99
C GLU A 108 6.37 -4.28 1.85
N GLN A 109 5.16 -4.41 1.30
CA GLN A 109 4.66 -3.52 0.24
C GLN A 109 4.45 -2.10 0.77
N TRP A 110 3.95 -1.97 2.01
CA TRP A 110 3.88 -0.70 2.71
C TRP A 110 5.25 -0.06 2.89
N GLN A 111 6.24 -0.84 3.30
CA GLN A 111 7.60 -0.35 3.47
C GLN A 111 8.21 0.07 2.13
N ALA A 112 8.04 -0.73 1.08
CA ALA A 112 8.47 -0.40 -0.27
C ALA A 112 7.82 0.91 -0.77
N LEU A 113 6.49 1.03 -0.67
CA LEU A 113 5.75 2.24 -1.05
C LEU A 113 6.28 3.49 -0.32
N ARG A 114 6.56 3.36 0.98
CA ARG A 114 7.11 4.45 1.80
C ARG A 114 8.53 4.83 1.39
N CYS A 115 9.40 3.85 1.20
CA CYS A 115 10.76 4.07 0.72
C CYS A 115 10.73 4.79 -0.64
N PHE A 116 9.85 4.32 -1.53
CA PHE A 116 9.66 4.90 -2.85
C PHE A 116 9.17 6.36 -2.79
N ALA A 117 8.13 6.65 -2.00
CA ALA A 117 7.63 8.00 -1.77
C ALA A 117 8.74 8.96 -1.30
N ARG A 118 9.57 8.51 -0.37
CA ARG A 118 10.67 9.31 0.20
C ARG A 118 11.71 9.66 -0.85
N ILE A 119 12.10 8.70 -1.68
CA ILE A 119 13.13 8.93 -2.68
C ILE A 119 12.60 9.86 -3.77
N LEU A 120 11.38 9.65 -4.25
CA LEU A 120 10.73 10.55 -5.20
C LEU A 120 10.71 11.98 -4.65
N ARG A 121 10.41 12.16 -3.36
CA ARG A 121 10.47 13.47 -2.71
C ARG A 121 11.88 14.05 -2.62
N LYS A 122 12.88 13.25 -2.21
CA LYS A 122 14.30 13.68 -2.13
C LYS A 122 14.84 14.14 -3.48
N LYS A 123 14.34 13.55 -4.56
CA LYS A 123 14.69 13.88 -5.95
C LYS A 123 13.79 14.96 -6.55
N GLU A 124 12.93 15.59 -5.75
CA GLU A 124 11.98 16.63 -6.16
C GLU A 124 11.09 16.19 -7.34
N PHE A 125 10.69 14.91 -7.33
CA PHE A 125 9.88 14.35 -8.40
C PHE A 125 8.57 15.14 -8.54
N PRO A 126 8.23 15.65 -9.73
CA PRO A 126 7.07 16.52 -9.87
C PRO A 126 5.76 15.75 -9.62
N ARG A 127 4.93 16.22 -8.68
CA ARG A 127 3.60 15.63 -8.39
C ARG A 127 2.71 15.52 -9.64
N ARG A 128 2.87 16.42 -10.61
CA ARG A 128 2.16 16.35 -11.90
C ARG A 128 2.48 15.06 -12.67
N GLN A 129 3.71 14.56 -12.61
CA GLN A 129 4.11 13.32 -13.26
C GLN A 129 3.51 12.11 -12.55
N LEU A 130 3.44 12.15 -11.21
CA LEU A 130 2.75 11.12 -10.42
C LEU A 130 1.26 11.05 -10.77
N ARG A 131 0.59 12.20 -10.91
CA ARG A 131 -0.79 12.27 -11.42
C ARG A 131 -0.95 11.69 -12.82
N ARG A 132 0.00 11.95 -13.71
CA ARG A 132 -0.01 11.34 -15.06
C ARG A 132 0.10 9.82 -14.99
N LEU A 133 0.91 9.29 -14.09
CA LEU A 133 1.00 7.83 -13.86
C LEU A 133 -0.29 7.26 -13.30
N ALA A 134 -0.88 7.89 -12.27
CA ALA A 134 -2.15 7.46 -11.71
C ALA A 134 -3.29 7.53 -12.75
N ALA A 135 -3.31 8.56 -13.60
CA ALA A 135 -4.24 8.65 -14.73
C ALA A 135 -4.01 7.56 -15.79
N ALA A 136 -2.75 7.21 -16.08
CA ALA A 136 -2.45 6.11 -17.00
C ALA A 136 -2.95 4.77 -16.46
N VAL A 137 -2.83 4.54 -15.14
CA VAL A 137 -3.43 3.38 -14.46
C VAL A 137 -4.95 3.38 -14.63
N HIS A 138 -5.58 4.55 -14.46
CA HIS A 138 -7.02 4.73 -14.59
C HIS A 138 -7.53 4.41 -15.99
N ASP A 139 -6.89 4.97 -17.02
CA ASP A 139 -7.39 4.97 -18.39
C ASP A 139 -7.00 3.72 -19.19
N SER A 140 -5.81 3.17 -18.92
CA SER A 140 -5.19 2.18 -19.81
C SER A 140 -4.79 0.87 -19.11
N GLY A 141 -5.03 0.73 -17.80
CA GLY A 141 -4.59 -0.45 -17.04
C GLY A 141 -3.06 -0.62 -17.05
N GLN A 142 -2.56 -1.85 -17.10
CA GLN A 142 -1.12 -2.16 -17.00
C GLN A 142 -0.28 -1.73 -18.21
N SER A 143 -0.81 -1.84 -19.42
CA SER A 143 -0.03 -1.56 -20.64
C SER A 143 0.32 -0.08 -20.78
N GLY A 144 -0.63 0.82 -20.49
CA GLY A 144 -0.38 2.26 -20.60
C GLY A 144 0.57 2.82 -19.54
N VAL A 145 0.67 2.18 -18.37
CA VAL A 145 1.55 2.62 -17.29
C VAL A 145 3.01 2.46 -17.65
N GLN A 146 3.38 1.35 -18.29
CA GLN A 146 4.77 1.08 -18.69
C GLN A 146 5.31 2.08 -19.73
N ASP A 147 4.45 2.53 -20.64
CA ASP A 147 4.84 3.50 -21.65
C ASP A 147 4.98 4.92 -21.06
N VAL A 148 4.10 5.26 -20.11
CA VAL A 148 4.19 6.52 -19.36
C VAL A 148 5.40 6.52 -18.43
N LEU A 149 5.67 5.41 -17.73
CA LEU A 149 6.87 5.23 -16.91
C LEU A 149 8.13 5.38 -17.75
N ARG A 150 8.25 4.66 -18.87
CA ARG A 150 9.41 4.78 -19.77
C ARG A 150 9.59 6.19 -20.30
N THR A 151 8.50 6.90 -20.60
CA THR A 151 8.57 8.31 -21.03
C THR A 151 9.10 9.20 -19.90
N ILE A 152 8.54 9.07 -18.70
CA ILE A 152 8.97 9.82 -17.51
C ILE A 152 10.43 9.49 -17.17
N TRP A 153 10.82 8.23 -17.17
CA TRP A 153 12.19 7.81 -16.85
C TRP A 153 13.22 8.40 -17.80
N ARG A 154 12.89 8.52 -19.10
CA ARG A 154 13.76 9.22 -20.06
C ARG A 154 13.88 10.73 -19.82
N GLU A 155 12.91 11.34 -19.15
CA GLU A 155 12.97 12.77 -18.79
C GLU A 155 13.86 13.04 -17.57
N PHE A 156 14.19 12.00 -16.77
CA PHE A 156 14.92 12.16 -15.50
C PHE A 156 16.20 11.31 -15.46
N ASP A 157 17.35 11.96 -15.66
CA ASP A 157 18.71 11.35 -15.71
C ASP A 157 19.16 10.62 -14.43
N TRP A 158 18.36 10.64 -13.35
CA TRP A 158 18.69 10.01 -12.07
C TRP A 158 17.98 8.68 -11.82
N PHE A 159 17.21 8.18 -12.77
CA PHE A 159 16.65 6.83 -12.77
C PHE A 159 17.68 5.85 -13.36
N ASP A 160 18.24 4.96 -12.53
CA ASP A 160 19.17 3.90 -12.93
C ASP A 160 18.52 2.50 -12.88
N GLU A 161 19.27 1.45 -13.21
CA GLU A 161 18.78 0.05 -13.19
C GLU A 161 18.24 -0.38 -11.80
N ALA A 162 18.81 0.14 -10.71
CA ALA A 162 18.31 -0.12 -9.35
C ALA A 162 16.89 0.45 -9.13
N TRP A 163 16.53 1.46 -9.91
CA TRP A 163 15.20 2.04 -9.89
C TRP A 163 14.15 1.17 -10.59
N GLU A 164 14.54 0.49 -11.67
CA GLU A 164 13.68 -0.43 -12.40
C GLU A 164 13.31 -1.63 -11.51
N GLU A 165 14.24 -2.10 -10.68
CA GLU A 165 14.01 -3.17 -9.69
C GLU A 165 13.10 -2.74 -8.51
N THR A 166 13.21 -1.49 -8.06
CA THR A 166 12.32 -0.96 -7.01
C THR A 166 10.90 -0.77 -7.56
N ALA A 167 10.79 -0.26 -8.80
CA ALA A 167 9.51 -0.10 -9.48
C ALA A 167 8.86 -1.45 -9.81
N SER A 168 9.65 -2.49 -10.12
CA SER A 168 9.15 -3.84 -10.37
C SER A 168 8.59 -4.52 -9.11
N THR A 169 9.16 -4.24 -7.94
CA THR A 169 8.60 -4.67 -6.65
C THR A 169 7.25 -3.99 -6.36
N ILE A 170 7.06 -2.78 -6.90
CA ILE A 170 5.87 -1.93 -6.77
C ILE A 170 4.93 -2.09 -7.99
N GLU A 171 5.19 -3.03 -8.92
CA GLU A 171 4.49 -3.20 -10.22
C GLU A 171 2.95 -3.34 -10.15
N GLN A 172 2.38 -3.41 -8.96
CA GLN A 172 0.96 -3.17 -8.78
C GLN A 172 0.65 -1.71 -9.11
N ASN A 173 0.10 -1.47 -10.29
CA ASN A 173 -0.48 -0.20 -10.73
C ASN A 173 -1.18 0.62 -9.64
N ALA A 174 -1.92 -0.04 -8.74
CA ALA A 174 -2.60 0.63 -7.63
C ALA A 174 -1.65 1.33 -6.65
N ALA A 175 -0.38 0.92 -6.57
CA ALA A 175 0.61 1.59 -5.74
C ALA A 175 0.91 3.03 -6.22
N PHE A 176 0.92 3.29 -7.53
CA PHE A 176 1.07 4.65 -8.05
C PHE A 176 -0.15 5.52 -7.75
N VAL A 177 -1.34 4.91 -7.80
CA VAL A 177 -2.58 5.57 -7.37
C VAL A 177 -2.50 5.88 -5.87
N LEU A 178 -2.21 4.89 -5.03
CA LEU A 178 -2.08 5.06 -3.59
C LEU A 178 -1.00 6.08 -3.25
N LEU A 179 0.10 6.12 -4.00
CA LEU A 179 1.15 7.10 -3.80
C LEU A 179 0.68 8.52 -4.13
N GLU A 180 -0.13 8.70 -5.17
CA GLU A 180 -0.71 10.00 -5.54
C GLU A 180 -1.68 10.48 -4.46
N GLU A 181 -2.57 9.59 -4.03
CA GLU A 181 -3.60 9.84 -3.01
C GLU A 181 -2.97 10.10 -1.63
N LEU A 182 -1.92 9.35 -1.27
CA LEU A 182 -1.23 9.46 0.01
C LEU A 182 -0.06 10.44 -0.01
N TRP A 183 0.17 11.15 -1.12
CA TRP A 183 1.36 11.98 -1.31
C TRP A 183 1.53 12.97 -0.17
N ASP A 184 0.46 13.73 0.14
CA ASP A 184 0.50 14.75 1.19
C ASP A 184 0.60 14.13 2.59
N TYR A 185 0.05 12.92 2.80
CA TYR A 185 0.12 12.21 4.08
C TYR A 185 1.52 11.66 4.36
N PHE A 186 2.27 11.27 3.33
CA PHE A 186 3.70 10.96 3.49
C PHE A 186 4.55 12.20 3.80
N THR A 187 4.06 13.42 3.49
CA THR A 187 4.84 14.63 3.73
C THR A 187 4.78 15.19 5.15
N LEU A 188 3.69 14.94 5.86
CA LEU A 188 3.43 15.46 7.21
C LEU A 188 4.20 14.73 8.31
N CYS A 189 4.75 13.57 7.97
CA CYS A 189 5.51 12.73 8.88
C CYS A 189 7.00 12.89 8.59
N ASP A 190 7.67 13.82 9.28
CA ASP A 190 9.12 13.75 9.50
C ASP A 190 9.39 12.52 10.40
N TRP A 191 9.23 11.34 9.83
CA TRP A 191 9.55 10.09 10.50
C TRP A 191 11.06 9.95 10.52
N GLU A 192 11.67 10.29 11.65
CA GLU A 192 13.05 9.94 11.92
C GLU A 192 13.24 8.42 11.74
N GLU A 193 14.27 8.03 10.99
CA GLU A 193 14.61 6.62 10.90
C GLU A 193 15.02 6.13 12.29
N PRO A 194 14.51 4.99 12.79
CA PRO A 194 15.28 4.25 13.76
C PRO A 194 16.60 3.88 13.06
N GLY A 195 17.73 4.25 13.68
CA GLY A 195 19.06 4.16 13.09
C GLY A 195 19.27 2.97 12.14
N THR A 196 19.92 3.27 11.01
CA THR A 196 20.17 2.49 9.79
C THR A 196 20.72 1.05 9.95
N GLU A 197 20.79 0.47 11.15
CA GLU A 197 21.29 -0.88 11.37
C GLU A 197 20.28 -1.98 11.00
N SER A 198 18.98 -1.67 10.89
CA SER A 198 17.95 -2.71 10.73
C SER A 198 17.54 -3.02 9.28
N ALA A 199 17.84 -2.17 8.30
CA ALA A 199 17.38 -2.35 6.91
C ALA A 199 18.20 -3.40 6.13
N ALA A 200 19.49 -3.57 6.46
CA ALA A 200 20.35 -4.57 5.82
C ALA A 200 19.94 -6.03 6.16
N ALA A 201 19.27 -6.25 7.29
CA ALA A 201 18.84 -7.58 7.73
C ALA A 201 17.59 -8.11 6.98
N VAL A 202 16.77 -7.21 6.41
CA VAL A 202 15.55 -7.60 5.67
C VAL A 202 15.90 -8.15 4.28
N ALA A 203 17.00 -7.66 3.67
CA ALA A 203 17.48 -8.16 2.38
C ALA A 203 18.22 -9.51 2.48
N SER A 204 18.81 -9.85 3.64
CA SER A 204 19.59 -11.09 3.81
C SER A 204 18.80 -12.27 4.40
N GLY A 205 17.52 -12.06 4.78
CA GLY A 205 16.71 -13.06 5.47
C GLY A 205 15.88 -13.99 4.58
N ALA A 206 15.75 -13.69 3.29
CA ALA A 206 14.91 -14.47 2.38
C ALA A 206 15.52 -15.81 1.92
N ASP A 207 16.82 -16.03 2.14
CA ASP A 207 17.53 -17.23 1.65
C ASP A 207 17.77 -18.32 2.72
N ALA A 208 17.36 -18.11 3.98
CA ALA A 208 17.67 -19.05 5.06
C ALA A 208 16.55 -20.06 5.41
N GLU A 209 15.32 -19.88 4.94
CA GLU A 209 14.17 -20.73 5.31
C GLU A 209 13.73 -21.73 4.22
N ALA A 210 14.61 -22.04 3.26
CA ALA A 210 14.38 -23.08 2.24
C ALA A 210 15.22 -24.36 2.43
N MET A 211 15.99 -24.50 3.52
CA MET A 211 16.75 -25.72 3.82
C MET A 211 16.80 -26.06 5.32
N ALA A 212 15.64 -26.32 5.92
CA ALA A 212 15.52 -27.08 7.18
C ALA A 212 14.26 -27.94 7.18
#